data_AF-A0A429X5D3-F1
#
_entry.id   AF-A0A429X5D3-F1
#
_cell.length_a   1.000
_cell.length_b   1.000
_cell.length_c   1.000
_cell.angle_alpha   90.00
_cell.angle_beta   90.00
_cell.angle_gamma   90.00
#
_symmetry.space_group_name_H-M   'P 1'
#
loop_
_entity.id
_entity.type
_entity.pdbx_description
1 polymer ?
#
loop_
_entity_poly.entity_id
_entity_poly.type
_entity_poly.pdbx_seq_one_letter_code
_entity_poly.pdbx_strand_id
1 'polypeptide(L)'
;MVYSNLEDFVTEIHRKIGILTPNEIDMQMIADSLNIKPHFWDESSQATESAGEHWIFINEILSLMEQWQDFGHELCHVLQYAGNQHNLPLKFRLYQEV
;
A
#
# COMPACT_ATOMS: atom_id res chain seq x y z
N MET A 1 23.83 -0.63 11.95
CA MET A 1 23.01 -1.63 11.24
C MET A 1 22.84 -1.11 9.83
N VAL A 2 23.05 -1.92 8.79
CA VAL A 2 22.77 -1.51 7.40
C VAL A 2 21.40 -2.08 7.08
N TYR A 3 20.44 -1.21 6.84
CA TYR A 3 19.10 -1.59 6.43
C TYR A 3 19.09 -1.86 4.91
N SER A 4 18.16 -2.68 4.47
CA SER A 4 17.84 -2.81 3.05
C SER A 4 17.18 -1.53 2.53
N ASN A 5 17.25 -1.29 1.22
CA ASN A 5 16.58 -0.14 0.59
C ASN A 5 15.07 -0.09 0.90
N LEU A 6 14.43 -1.25 1.07
CA LEU A 6 13.02 -1.34 1.45
C LEU A 6 12.80 -0.87 2.89
N GLU A 7 13.63 -1.35 3.83
CA GLU A 7 13.55 -0.94 5.23
C GLU A 7 13.81 0.56 5.41
N ASP A 8 14.76 1.13 4.66
CA ASP A 8 15.01 2.58 4.64
C ASP A 8 13.80 3.35 4.09
N PHE A 9 13.21 2.87 2.99
CA PHE A 9 12.01 3.47 2.39
C PHE A 9 10.83 3.48 3.36
N VAL A 10 10.54 2.33 3.98
CA VAL A 10 9.45 2.17 4.95
C VAL A 10 9.69 3.08 6.16
N THR A 11 10.92 3.15 6.66
CA THR A 11 11.28 4.01 7.80
C THR A 11 11.08 5.48 7.47
N GLU A 12 11.47 5.92 6.28
CA GLU A 12 11.29 7.30 5.84
C GLU A 12 9.82 7.68 5.64
N ILE A 13 8.97 6.75 5.18
CA ILE A 13 7.52 7.00 5.13
C ILE A 13 6.98 7.24 6.53
N HIS A 14 7.19 6.30 7.47
CA HIS A 14 6.71 6.42 8.85
C HIS A 14 7.15 7.74 9.49
N ARG A 15 8.42 8.10 9.33
CA ARG A 15 8.96 9.36 9.83
C ARG A 15 8.29 10.59 9.22
N LYS A 16 7.98 10.57 7.92
CA LYS A 16 7.31 11.69 7.22
C LYS A 16 5.87 11.87 7.66
N ILE A 17 5.15 10.78 7.94
CA ILE A 17 3.77 10.83 8.43
C ILE A 17 3.67 10.94 9.96
N GLY A 18 4.82 11.05 10.66
CA GLY A 18 4.87 11.31 12.09
C GLY A 18 4.63 10.09 12.99
N ILE A 19 4.73 8.87 12.45
CA ILE A 19 4.70 7.64 13.26
C ILE A 19 6.08 7.45 13.89
N LEU A 20 6.14 7.54 15.22
CA LEU A 20 7.40 7.48 16.00
C LEU A 20 7.50 6.21 16.84
N THR A 21 6.38 5.53 17.07
CA THR A 21 6.30 4.31 17.88
C THR A 21 5.47 3.22 17.20
N PRO A 22 5.75 1.94 17.46
CA PRO A 22 5.00 0.83 16.84
C PRO A 22 3.51 0.83 17.13
N ASN A 23 3.08 1.39 18.27
CA ASN A 23 1.67 1.42 18.67
C ASN A 23 0.84 2.43 17.85
N GLU A 24 1.49 3.31 17.11
CA GLU A 24 0.84 4.29 16.21
C GLU A 24 0.65 3.72 14.79
N ILE A 25 1.13 2.49 14.53
CA ILE A 25 0.98 1.82 13.23
C ILE A 25 -0.46 1.33 13.10
N ASP A 26 -1.21 1.99 12.21
CA ASP A 26 -2.59 1.67 11.90
C ASP A 26 -2.87 1.97 10.41
N MET A 27 -3.56 1.07 9.70
CA MET A 27 -3.78 1.20 8.26
C MET A 27 -4.54 2.47 7.91
N GLN A 28 -5.57 2.81 8.70
CA GLN A 28 -6.40 3.99 8.48
C GLN A 28 -5.57 5.26 8.69
N MET A 29 -4.82 5.34 9.79
CA MET A 29 -3.95 6.48 10.06
C MET A 29 -2.89 6.69 8.97
N ILE A 30 -2.27 5.60 8.50
CA ILE A 30 -1.28 5.66 7.41
C ILE A 30 -1.94 6.17 6.13
N ALA A 31 -3.08 5.60 5.74
CA ALA A 31 -3.79 5.99 4.53
C ALA A 31 -4.25 7.45 4.58
N ASP A 32 -4.86 7.88 5.69
CA ASP A 32 -5.32 9.25 5.90
C ASP A 32 -4.16 10.26 5.80
N SER A 33 -3.02 9.94 6.41
CA SER A 33 -1.82 10.78 6.38
C SER A 33 -1.21 10.92 4.98
N LEU A 34 -1.52 9.98 4.09
CA LEU A 34 -1.07 9.97 2.70
C LEU A 34 -2.16 10.43 1.72
N ASN A 35 -3.31 10.88 2.22
CA ASN A 35 -4.48 11.26 1.41
C ASN A 35 -4.97 10.12 0.50
N ILE A 36 -4.97 8.90 1.04
CA ILE A 36 -5.46 7.67 0.41
C ILE A 36 -6.71 7.22 1.16
N LYS A 37 -7.73 6.76 0.44
CA LYS A 37 -8.97 6.25 1.04
C LYS A 37 -8.92 4.72 1.12
N PRO A 38 -8.78 4.14 2.32
CA PRO A 38 -8.91 2.70 2.48
C PRO A 38 -10.39 2.30 2.46
N HIS A 39 -10.71 1.17 1.84
CA HIS A 39 -12.04 0.60 1.83
C HIS A 39 -11.95 -0.92 2.02
N PHE A 40 -12.68 -1.45 3.00
CA PHE A 40 -12.76 -2.88 3.26
C PHE A 40 -13.95 -3.47 2.51
N TRP A 41 -13.74 -4.58 1.81
CA TRP A 41 -14.74 -5.19 0.94
C TRP A 41 -14.54 -6.71 0.76
N ASP A 42 -15.49 -7.41 0.15
CA ASP A 42 -15.51 -8.86 0.00
C ASP A 42 -14.82 -9.40 -1.27
N GLU A 43 -14.11 -8.53 -1.99
CA GLU A 43 -13.40 -8.84 -3.23
C GLU A 43 -11.87 -8.78 -3.06
N SER A 44 -11.12 -9.08 -4.12
CA SER A 44 -9.65 -9.03 -4.12
C SER A 44 -9.12 -7.64 -3.73
N SER A 45 -8.06 -7.57 -2.93
CA SER A 45 -7.42 -6.28 -2.62
C SER A 45 -6.86 -5.63 -3.89
N GLN A 46 -6.92 -4.29 -3.99
CA GLN A 46 -6.42 -3.53 -5.14
C GLN A 46 -6.29 -2.03 -4.84
N ALA A 47 -5.33 -1.36 -5.48
CA ALA A 47 -5.22 0.08 -5.55
C ALA A 47 -5.81 0.65 -6.84
N THR A 48 -6.44 1.82 -6.75
CA THR A 48 -6.91 2.55 -7.94
C THR A 48 -6.85 4.06 -7.73
N GLU A 49 -6.82 4.79 -8.85
CA GLU A 49 -6.94 6.24 -8.87
C GLU A 49 -8.20 6.60 -9.63
N SER A 50 -9.09 7.38 -8.99
CA SER A 50 -10.32 7.86 -9.61
C SER A 50 -10.52 9.32 -9.28
N ALA A 51 -10.72 10.15 -10.31
CA ALA A 51 -10.92 11.59 -10.17
C ALA A 51 -9.82 12.33 -9.37
N GLY A 52 -8.57 11.83 -9.40
CA GLY A 52 -7.44 12.40 -8.66
C GLY A 52 -7.41 12.00 -7.17
N GLU A 53 -8.25 11.05 -6.77
CA GLU A 53 -8.23 10.44 -5.44
C GLU A 53 -7.67 9.02 -5.52
N HIS A 54 -6.77 8.68 -4.59
CA HIS A 54 -6.24 7.34 -4.46
C HIS A 54 -7.09 6.52 -3.49
N TRP A 55 -7.41 5.30 -3.90
CA TRP A 55 -8.17 4.34 -3.13
C TRP A 55 -7.37 3.05 -2.99
N ILE A 56 -7.41 2.47 -1.78
CA ILE A 56 -6.90 1.12 -1.53
C ILE A 56 -8.07 0.30 -1.03
N PHE A 57 -8.41 -0.75 -1.77
CA PHE A 57 -9.43 -1.71 -1.41
C PHE A 57 -8.75 -2.93 -0.76
N ILE A 58 -9.24 -3.34 0.41
CA ILE A 58 -8.67 -4.45 1.19
C ILE A 58 -9.74 -5.52 1.40
N ASN A 59 -9.39 -6.77 1.10
CA ASN A 59 -10.28 -7.90 1.30
C ASN A 59 -10.55 -8.14 2.80
N GLU A 60 -11.77 -7.90 3.24
CA GLU A 60 -12.19 -8.01 4.64
C GLU A 60 -12.35 -9.46 5.14
N ILE A 61 -12.40 -10.42 4.21
CA ILE A 61 -12.51 -11.86 4.52
C ILE A 61 -11.15 -12.41 5.00
N LEU A 62 -10.05 -11.76 4.64
CA LEU A 62 -8.69 -12.19 5.00
C LEU A 62 -8.39 -12.00 6.49
N SER A 63 -7.40 -12.72 7.00
CA SER A 63 -6.89 -12.47 8.35
C SER A 63 -6.26 -11.09 8.45
N LEU A 64 -6.19 -10.52 9.66
CA LEU A 64 -5.57 -9.21 9.87
C LEU A 64 -4.12 -9.13 9.34
N MET A 65 -3.37 -10.23 9.44
CA MET A 65 -1.99 -10.29 8.94
C MET A 65 -1.95 -10.21 7.41
N GLU A 66 -2.82 -10.94 6.74
CA GLU A 66 -2.95 -10.90 5.27
C GLU A 66 -3.46 -9.54 4.80
N GLN A 67 -4.41 -8.93 5.51
CA GLN A 67 -4.87 -7.56 5.21
C GLN A 67 -3.73 -6.54 5.31
N TRP A 68 -2.84 -6.66 6.32
CA TRP A 68 -1.66 -5.80 6.42
C TRP A 68 -0.66 -6.03 5.28
N GLN A 69 -0.49 -7.28 4.86
CA GLN A 69 0.37 -7.62 3.74
C GLN A 69 -0.17 -7.02 2.43
N ASP A 70 -1.46 -7.19 2.16
CA ASP A 70 -2.15 -6.61 1.02
C ASP A 70 -2.11 -5.08 1.06
N PHE A 71 -2.40 -4.48 2.22
CA PHE A 71 -2.31 -3.03 2.38
C PHE A 71 -0.91 -2.49 2.06
N GLY A 72 0.14 -3.14 2.56
CA GLY A 72 1.52 -2.76 2.25
C GLY A 72 1.85 -2.90 0.75
N HIS A 73 1.36 -3.96 0.11
CA HIS A 73 1.50 -4.19 -1.32
C HIS A 73 0.82 -3.09 -2.15
N GLU A 74 -0.45 -2.82 -1.89
CA GLU A 74 -1.22 -1.79 -2.60
C GLU A 74 -0.69 -0.37 -2.33
N LEU A 75 -0.25 -0.10 -1.10
CA LEU A 75 0.38 1.18 -0.75
C LEU A 75 1.67 1.39 -1.54
N CYS A 76 2.43 0.32 -1.78
CA CYS A 76 3.62 0.36 -2.62
C CYS A 76 3.27 0.76 -4.07
N HIS A 77 2.20 0.20 -4.65
CA HIS A 77 1.73 0.56 -5.99
C HIS A 77 1.39 2.05 -6.09
N VAL A 78 0.69 2.60 -5.08
CA VAL A 78 0.34 4.01 -5.02
C VAL A 78 1.58 4.91 -4.89
N LEU A 79 2.48 4.60 -3.95
CA LEU A 79 3.59 5.51 -3.61
C LEU A 79 4.77 5.44 -4.58
N GLN A 80 5.08 4.26 -5.12
CA GLN A 80 6.22 4.10 -6.02
C GLN A 80 5.88 4.43 -7.48
N TYR A 81 4.63 4.84 -7.75
CA TYR A 81 4.12 5.05 -9.11
C TYR A 81 4.60 3.92 -10.02
N ALA A 82 4.28 2.67 -9.66
CA ALA A 82 4.65 1.51 -10.48
C ALA A 82 4.21 1.83 -11.93
N GLY A 83 5.19 2.23 -12.75
CA GLY A 83 4.93 3.15 -13.87
C GLY A 83 3.86 2.59 -14.80
N ASN A 84 3.07 3.46 -15.45
CA ASN A 84 1.86 3.11 -16.20
C ASN A 84 1.78 1.61 -16.56
N GLN A 85 1.13 0.83 -15.69
CA GLN A 85 1.09 -0.62 -15.82
C GLN A 85 0.53 -1.07 -17.18
N HIS A 86 -0.26 -0.23 -17.88
CA HIS A 86 -0.75 -0.52 -19.23
C HIS A 86 0.37 -0.64 -20.28
N ASN A 87 1.54 -0.08 -20.02
CA ASN A 87 2.70 -0.19 -20.90
C ASN A 87 3.56 -1.44 -20.60
N LEU A 88 3.30 -2.15 -19.50
CA LEU A 88 3.97 -3.41 -19.18
C LEU A 88 3.23 -4.59 -19.83
N PRO A 89 3.94 -5.56 -20.45
CA PRO A 89 3.31 -6.79 -20.93
C PRO A 89 2.61 -7.53 -19.79
N LEU A 90 1.46 -8.14 -20.09
CA LEU A 90 0.58 -8.80 -19.11
C LEU A 90 1.33 -9.69 -18.11
N LYS A 91 2.30 -10.49 -18.57
CA LYS A 91 3.06 -11.38 -17.70
C LYS A 91 3.82 -10.62 -16.61
N PHE A 92 4.43 -9.48 -16.93
CA PHE A 92 5.16 -8.68 -15.96
C PHE A 92 4.23 -7.97 -14.97
N ARG A 93 3.04 -7.54 -15.41
CA ARG A 93 2.00 -7.06 -14.50
C ARG A 93 1.56 -8.15 -13.53
N LEU A 94 1.25 -9.35 -14.03
CA LEU A 94 0.85 -10.46 -13.17
C LEU A 94 1.93 -10.82 -12.15
N TYR A 95 3.22 -10.70 -12.50
CA TYR A 95 4.32 -10.88 -11.53
C TYR A 95 4.42 -9.80 -10.46
N GLN A 96 3.81 -8.62 -10.67
CA GLN A 96 3.78 -7.53 -9.70
C GLN A 96 2.65 -7.66 -8.69
N GLU A 97 1.64 -8.50 -8.94
CA GLU A 97 0.47 -8.72 -8.07
C GLU A 97 0.58 -10.04 -7.26
N VAL A 98 1.80 -10.62 -7.16
CA VAL A 98 2.08 -11.92 -6.50
C VAL A 98 2.74 -11.73 -5.14
#